data_AF-A0AAW1QRY4-F1
#
_entry.id   AF-A0AAW1QRY4-F1
#
_cell.length_a   1.000
_cell.length_b   1.000
_cell.length_c   1.000
_cell.angle_alpha   90.00
_cell.angle_beta   90.00
_cell.angle_gamma   90.00
#
_symmetry.space_group_name_H-M   'P 1'
#
loop_
_entity.id
_entity.type
_entity.pdbx_description
1 polymer ?
#
loop_
_entity_poly.entity_id
_entity_poly.type
_entity_poly.pdbx_seq_one_letter_code
_entity_poly.pdbx_strand_id
1 'polypeptide(L)'
;MNNNKNDETALLAGCKGVFSKTSYIGIGNKDKPEPFVHKLPERDGFKGKQMVTVTTKTGRTPDTFFEKKHLYVSEGAPYLDRLKYQDTQKVKKKGFCTSDYSRRDEFSMTFRTEQYRQLLKQEDKFAKRALEMLSTADKDGTTTYLTASLQPAQEHQDEDPVFLYDLVYEKEDNHKSGASKVSRDTKNPTMLSHERKFGKYRTTTRIAHTAPEEFSKPEYARRPLIRDTFYRRTNVFQPIEA
;
A
#
# COMPACT_ATOMS: atom_id res chain seq x y z
N MET A 1 34.39 -67.16 101.97
CA MET A 1 32.93 -66.89 102.03
C MET A 1 32.11 -67.93 101.29
N ASN A 2 32.54 -68.42 100.11
CA ASN A 2 31.83 -69.44 99.35
C ASN A 2 32.61 -70.78 99.33
N ASN A 3 32.70 -71.47 100.47
CA ASN A 3 33.42 -72.76 100.56
C ASN A 3 32.49 -73.93 100.17
N ASN A 4 32.98 -74.89 99.37
CA ASN A 4 32.24 -76.04 98.81
C ASN A 4 30.95 -75.66 98.03
N LYS A 5 30.93 -74.53 97.33
CA LYS A 5 29.81 -74.10 96.48
C LYS A 5 30.23 -73.95 95.03
N ASN A 6 29.36 -74.39 94.10
CA ASN A 6 29.55 -74.29 92.65
C ASN A 6 28.62 -73.25 92.00
N ASP A 7 28.07 -72.34 92.80
CA ASP A 7 27.13 -71.32 92.36
C ASP A 7 27.88 -70.20 91.61
N GLU A 8 27.18 -69.41 90.80
CA GLU A 8 27.76 -68.30 90.03
C GLU A 8 28.67 -67.41 90.88
N THR A 9 28.27 -67.07 92.11
CA THR A 9 29.07 -66.25 93.04
C THR A 9 30.40 -66.87 93.45
N ALA A 10 30.55 -68.20 93.39
CA ALA A 10 31.83 -68.88 93.66
C ALA A 10 32.77 -68.84 92.44
N LEU A 11 32.21 -68.81 91.23
CA LEU A 11 32.92 -68.90 89.97
C LEU A 11 33.22 -67.52 89.32
N LEU A 12 32.42 -66.50 89.64
CA LEU A 12 32.35 -65.21 88.93
C LEU A 12 33.70 -64.46 88.81
N ALA A 13 34.61 -64.60 89.78
CA ALA A 13 35.94 -64.00 89.75
C ALA A 13 37.06 -65.04 89.54
N GLY A 14 36.85 -66.00 88.64
CA GLY A 14 37.84 -67.03 88.31
C GLY A 14 38.05 -68.04 89.43
N CYS A 15 36.97 -68.67 89.89
CA CYS A 15 36.95 -69.61 91.03
C CYS A 15 37.38 -69.01 92.38
N LYS A 16 37.38 -67.68 92.50
CA LYS A 16 37.50 -66.96 93.77
C LYS A 16 36.13 -66.40 94.14
N GLY A 17 35.64 -66.76 95.33
CA GLY A 17 34.28 -66.40 95.74
C GLY A 17 34.06 -64.89 95.87
N VAL A 18 32.99 -64.39 95.25
CA VAL A 18 32.50 -63.01 95.27
C VAL A 18 31.34 -62.88 96.28
N PHE A 19 31.17 -61.69 96.86
CA PHE A 19 30.19 -61.43 97.92
C PHE A 19 28.73 -61.60 97.50
N SER A 20 28.37 -61.24 96.28
CA SER A 20 27.01 -61.38 95.73
C SER A 20 27.03 -61.44 94.21
N LYS A 21 25.95 -61.95 93.61
CA LYS A 21 25.79 -61.98 92.16
C LYS A 21 25.38 -60.60 91.63
N THR A 22 25.92 -60.18 90.49
CA THR A 22 25.54 -58.95 89.79
C THR A 22 24.86 -59.31 88.46
N SER A 23 23.83 -58.57 88.06
CA SER A 23 23.14 -58.81 86.79
C SER A 23 23.91 -58.20 85.62
N TYR A 24 23.93 -58.90 84.48
CA TYR A 24 24.53 -58.40 83.24
C TYR A 24 23.51 -57.60 82.40
N ILE A 25 23.74 -56.30 82.25
CA ILE A 25 22.82 -55.40 81.51
C ILE A 25 22.73 -55.69 80.00
N GLY A 26 23.74 -56.34 79.40
CA GLY A 26 23.81 -56.57 77.95
C GLY A 26 23.14 -57.86 77.45
N ILE A 27 22.76 -58.77 78.35
CA ILE A 27 22.18 -60.08 78.01
C ILE A 27 20.66 -60.08 78.25
N GLY A 28 20.18 -59.19 79.13
CA GLY A 28 18.77 -59.13 79.54
C GLY A 28 18.39 -60.21 80.55
N ASN A 29 17.08 -60.41 80.73
CA ASN A 29 16.54 -61.44 81.61
C ASN A 29 16.26 -62.74 80.83
N LYS A 30 16.26 -63.89 81.51
CA LYS A 30 16.04 -65.21 80.88
C LYS A 30 14.76 -65.29 80.04
N ASP A 31 13.70 -64.61 80.48
CA ASP A 31 12.40 -64.61 79.81
C ASP A 31 12.32 -63.61 78.64
N LYS A 32 13.26 -62.65 78.58
CA LYS A 32 13.35 -61.64 77.52
C LYS A 32 14.81 -61.20 77.33
N PRO A 33 15.60 -61.93 76.52
CA PRO A 33 16.96 -61.54 76.22
C PRO A 33 16.97 -60.27 75.37
N GLU A 34 17.99 -59.42 75.55
CA GLU A 34 18.10 -58.17 74.79
C GLU A 34 18.55 -58.48 73.35
N PRO A 35 17.81 -58.03 72.31
CA PRO A 35 18.17 -58.30 70.93
C PRO A 35 19.38 -57.45 70.50
N PHE A 36 20.32 -58.06 69.78
CA PHE A 36 21.57 -57.42 69.38
C PHE A 36 21.38 -56.23 68.40
N VAL A 37 20.32 -56.24 67.58
CA VAL A 37 20.03 -55.18 66.60
C VAL A 37 18.59 -54.69 66.77
N HIS A 38 18.43 -53.41 67.09
CA HIS A 38 17.16 -52.70 67.06
C HIS A 38 17.05 -51.90 65.76
N LYS A 39 15.99 -52.13 64.99
CA LYS A 39 15.71 -51.31 63.81
C LYS A 39 15.16 -49.96 64.27
N LEU A 40 16.00 -48.92 64.23
CA LEU A 40 15.57 -47.57 64.55
C LEU A 40 14.61 -47.07 63.47
N PRO A 41 13.54 -46.34 63.85
CA PRO A 41 12.67 -45.70 62.89
C PRO A 41 13.46 -44.62 62.14
N GLU A 42 13.66 -44.83 60.84
CA GLU A 42 14.21 -43.80 59.96
C GLU A 42 13.21 -42.66 59.80
N ARG A 43 13.73 -41.42 59.65
CA ARG A 43 12.90 -40.24 59.46
C ARG A 43 12.04 -40.36 58.21
N ASP A 44 10.76 -40.02 58.32
CA ASP A 44 9.76 -40.19 57.26
C ASP A 44 10.12 -39.49 55.94
N GLY A 45 10.89 -38.39 55.96
CA GLY A 45 11.36 -37.73 54.74
C GLY A 45 12.28 -38.59 53.85
N PHE A 46 12.90 -39.64 54.40
CA PHE A 46 13.68 -40.63 53.63
C PHE A 46 12.79 -41.68 52.95
N LYS A 47 11.49 -41.71 53.27
CA LYS A 47 10.53 -42.69 52.77
C LYS A 47 9.31 -41.99 52.20
N GLY A 48 9.17 -41.99 50.88
CA GLY A 48 7.96 -41.48 50.26
C GLY A 48 8.19 -40.93 48.87
N LYS A 49 7.11 -40.44 48.25
CA LYS A 49 7.15 -39.81 46.94
C LYS A 49 7.56 -38.35 47.08
N GLN A 50 8.63 -37.97 46.39
CA GLN A 50 9.11 -36.59 46.33
C GLN A 50 8.17 -35.70 45.50
N MET A 51 8.32 -34.38 45.65
CA MET A 51 7.58 -33.40 44.84
C MET A 51 7.88 -33.61 43.35
N VAL A 52 6.82 -33.59 42.53
CA VAL A 52 6.96 -33.70 41.07
C VAL A 52 7.24 -32.31 40.51
N THR A 53 8.34 -32.18 39.77
CA THR A 53 8.65 -31.00 38.97
C THR A 53 8.47 -31.34 37.49
N VAL A 54 7.97 -30.37 36.71
CA VAL A 54 7.79 -30.53 35.26
C VAL A 54 8.88 -29.73 34.57
N THR A 55 9.66 -30.39 33.72
CA THR A 55 10.68 -29.74 32.90
C THR A 55 10.03 -28.91 31.79
N THR A 56 10.74 -27.89 31.30
CA THR A 56 10.28 -27.10 30.16
C THR A 56 10.17 -28.00 28.93
N LYS A 57 8.98 -28.00 28.32
CA LYS A 57 8.75 -28.72 27.06
C LYS A 57 9.39 -27.92 25.91
N THR A 58 10.13 -28.60 25.05
CA THR A 58 10.73 -28.00 23.84
C THR A 58 9.82 -28.22 22.63
N GLY A 59 9.61 -27.19 21.80
CA GLY A 59 8.78 -27.27 20.60
C GLY A 59 7.90 -26.03 20.36
N ARG A 60 7.08 -26.08 19.31
CA ARG A 60 6.04 -25.08 19.00
C ARG A 60 4.67 -25.74 18.97
N THR A 61 4.27 -26.31 20.10
CA THR A 61 2.96 -26.96 20.27
C THR A 61 2.15 -26.25 21.36
N PRO A 62 0.81 -26.35 21.35
CA PRO A 62 -0.04 -25.70 22.37
C PRO A 62 0.40 -25.97 23.81
N ASP A 63 0.93 -27.17 24.05
CA ASP A 63 1.47 -27.64 25.33
C ASP A 63 2.70 -26.89 25.86
N THR A 64 3.42 -26.19 24.98
CA THR A 64 4.60 -25.39 25.34
C THR A 64 4.24 -24.00 25.82
N PHE A 65 3.04 -23.51 25.47
CA PHE A 65 2.54 -22.24 25.97
C PHE A 65 1.98 -22.41 27.39
N PHE A 66 1.94 -21.31 28.14
CA PHE A 66 1.32 -21.30 29.48
C PHE A 66 -0.17 -21.66 29.41
N GLU A 67 -0.86 -21.10 28.42
CA GLU A 67 -2.24 -21.46 28.10
C GLU A 67 -2.25 -22.66 27.14
N LYS A 68 -2.77 -23.79 27.62
CA LYS A 68 -2.88 -25.01 26.82
C LYS A 68 -3.89 -24.88 25.67
N LYS A 69 -4.85 -23.97 25.80
CA LYS A 69 -5.88 -23.73 24.77
C LYS A 69 -5.41 -22.63 23.84
N HIS A 70 -5.11 -22.98 22.59
CA HIS A 70 -4.74 -22.02 21.56
C HIS A 70 -5.98 -21.50 20.84
N LEU A 71 -6.49 -20.34 21.25
CA LEU A 71 -7.67 -19.72 20.65
C LEU A 71 -7.30 -18.98 19.36
N TYR A 72 -8.06 -19.20 18.29
CA TYR A 72 -7.95 -18.41 17.07
C TYR A 72 -9.09 -17.39 17.00
N VAL A 73 -8.79 -16.15 16.60
CA VAL A 73 -9.82 -15.10 16.45
C VAL A 73 -10.87 -15.48 15.38
N SER A 74 -10.49 -16.29 14.40
CA SER A 74 -11.39 -16.81 13.37
C SER A 74 -12.25 -18.00 13.82
N GLU A 75 -12.00 -18.54 15.01
CA GLU A 75 -12.74 -19.69 15.53
C GLU A 75 -14.20 -19.30 15.83
N GLY A 76 -15.15 -19.95 15.17
CA GLY A 76 -16.59 -19.67 15.30
C GLY A 76 -17.15 -18.65 14.30
N ALA A 77 -16.31 -17.96 13.52
CA ALA A 77 -16.77 -17.07 12.46
C ALA A 77 -16.97 -17.86 11.14
N PRO A 78 -18.16 -17.80 10.50
CA PRO A 78 -18.34 -18.44 9.20
C PRO A 78 -17.49 -17.74 8.14
N TYR A 79 -16.81 -18.53 7.33
CA TYR A 79 -16.05 -18.01 6.19
C TYR A 79 -17.02 -17.55 5.09
N LEU A 80 -16.90 -16.29 4.67
CA LEU A 80 -17.77 -15.67 3.66
C LEU A 80 -16.92 -15.11 2.51
N ASP A 81 -17.01 -15.74 1.34
CA ASP A 81 -16.27 -15.33 0.14
C ASP A 81 -16.75 -14.00 -0.47
N ARG A 82 -18.05 -13.70 -0.34
CA ARG A 82 -18.67 -12.51 -0.94
C ARG A 82 -19.86 -12.02 -0.15
N LEU A 83 -20.07 -10.70 -0.18
CA LEU A 83 -21.31 -10.09 0.29
C LEU A 83 -22.41 -10.30 -0.75
N LYS A 84 -23.48 -11.00 -0.36
CA LYS A 84 -24.66 -11.20 -1.21
C LYS A 84 -25.63 -10.04 -1.00
N TYR A 85 -25.64 -9.08 -1.93
CA TYR A 85 -26.54 -7.92 -1.86
C TYR A 85 -28.03 -8.27 -1.92
N GLN A 86 -28.38 -9.44 -2.44
CA GLN A 86 -29.75 -9.94 -2.42
C GLN A 86 -30.28 -10.16 -1.00
N ASP A 87 -29.40 -10.59 -0.08
CA ASP A 87 -29.79 -10.90 1.30
C ASP A 87 -29.85 -9.63 2.17
N THR A 88 -29.00 -8.63 1.86
CA THR A 88 -28.91 -7.38 2.61
C THR A 88 -29.88 -6.30 2.11
N GLN A 89 -30.14 -6.23 0.80
CA GLN A 89 -31.00 -5.23 0.17
C GLN A 89 -32.27 -5.88 -0.36
N LYS A 90 -33.38 -5.75 0.38
CA LYS A 90 -34.68 -6.36 0.02
C LYS A 90 -35.36 -5.72 -1.19
N VAL A 91 -35.06 -4.45 -1.49
CA VAL A 91 -35.74 -3.68 -2.55
C VAL A 91 -34.74 -3.20 -3.59
N LYS A 92 -34.93 -3.64 -4.83
CA LYS A 92 -34.20 -3.15 -6.01
C LYS A 92 -34.96 -1.96 -6.61
N LYS A 93 -34.34 -0.77 -6.66
CA LYS A 93 -34.93 0.41 -7.31
C LYS A 93 -34.52 0.47 -8.78
N LYS A 94 -35.41 0.95 -9.65
CA LYS A 94 -35.06 1.25 -11.05
C LYS A 94 -34.18 2.51 -11.08
N GLY A 95 -33.03 2.43 -11.74
CA GLY A 95 -32.12 3.56 -11.96
C GLY A 95 -32.08 3.96 -13.43
N PHE A 96 -31.37 5.04 -13.74
CA PHE A 96 -31.32 5.64 -15.09
C PHE A 96 -30.77 4.65 -16.14
N CYS A 97 -29.51 4.25 -16.03
CA CYS A 97 -28.87 3.30 -16.96
C CYS A 97 -28.72 1.90 -16.36
N THR A 98 -28.58 1.81 -15.04
CA THR A 98 -28.45 0.55 -14.31
C THR A 98 -29.52 0.49 -13.22
N SER A 99 -30.15 -0.67 -13.07
CA SER A 99 -31.22 -0.92 -12.08
C SER A 99 -30.83 -2.03 -11.12
N ASP A 100 -29.55 -2.10 -10.74
CA ASP A 100 -28.99 -3.13 -9.86
C ASP A 100 -28.96 -2.71 -8.38
N TYR A 101 -28.63 -3.65 -7.49
CA TYR A 101 -28.36 -3.32 -6.08
C TYR A 101 -27.24 -2.28 -5.98
N SER A 102 -27.27 -1.45 -4.94
CA SER A 102 -26.18 -0.49 -4.69
C SER A 102 -24.96 -1.25 -4.17
N ARG A 103 -23.83 -1.20 -4.89
CA ARG A 103 -22.61 -1.98 -4.60
C ARG A 103 -21.37 -1.11 -4.36
N ARG A 104 -21.52 0.05 -3.73
CA ARG A 104 -20.40 0.98 -3.47
C ARG A 104 -19.37 0.41 -2.49
N ASP A 105 -19.81 -0.50 -1.63
CA ASP A 105 -19.03 -1.22 -0.61
C ASP A 105 -18.47 -2.57 -1.10
N GLU A 106 -18.72 -2.98 -2.35
CA GLU A 106 -18.30 -4.30 -2.86
C GLU A 106 -16.78 -4.50 -2.78
N PHE A 107 -16.02 -3.42 -2.96
CA PHE A 107 -14.56 -3.41 -2.91
C PHE A 107 -13.99 -3.09 -1.53
N SER A 108 -14.82 -2.97 -0.50
CA SER A 108 -14.35 -2.92 0.90
C SER A 108 -13.87 -4.29 1.38
N MET A 109 -14.35 -5.39 0.78
CA MET A 109 -13.83 -6.74 1.04
C MET A 109 -12.52 -6.98 0.31
N THR A 110 -11.51 -7.48 1.05
CA THR A 110 -10.18 -7.80 0.50
C THR A 110 -10.24 -8.83 -0.63
N PHE A 111 -11.03 -9.90 -0.46
CA PHE A 111 -11.19 -10.96 -1.48
C PHE A 111 -11.68 -10.42 -2.82
N ARG A 112 -12.68 -9.53 -2.81
CA ARG A 112 -13.25 -8.98 -4.05
C ARG A 112 -12.28 -8.04 -4.76
N THR A 113 -11.54 -7.27 -3.98
CA THR A 113 -10.46 -6.41 -4.48
C THR A 113 -9.33 -7.24 -5.12
N GLU A 114 -8.92 -8.34 -4.52
CA GLU A 114 -7.90 -9.23 -5.11
C GLU A 114 -8.40 -9.93 -6.38
N GLN A 115 -9.65 -10.39 -6.42
CA GLN A 115 -10.26 -10.93 -7.64
C GLN A 115 -10.27 -9.90 -8.77
N TYR A 116 -10.59 -8.64 -8.46
CA TYR A 116 -10.58 -7.56 -9.46
C TYR A 116 -9.16 -7.23 -9.93
N ARG A 117 -8.18 -7.19 -9.02
CA ARG A 117 -6.75 -7.04 -9.38
C ARG A 117 -6.28 -8.17 -10.29
N GLN A 118 -6.70 -9.41 -10.02
CA GLN A 118 -6.36 -10.56 -10.86
C GLN A 118 -6.95 -10.44 -12.26
N LEU A 119 -8.21 -10.00 -12.36
CA LEU A 119 -8.88 -9.75 -13.63
C LEU A 119 -8.15 -8.66 -14.44
N LEU A 120 -7.85 -7.52 -13.82
CA LEU A 120 -7.12 -6.43 -14.49
C LEU A 120 -5.74 -6.87 -14.98
N LYS A 121 -5.02 -7.70 -14.20
CA LYS A 121 -3.73 -8.27 -14.62
C LYS A 121 -3.87 -9.17 -15.84
N GLN A 122 -4.96 -9.94 -15.93
CA GLN A 122 -5.23 -10.79 -17.09
C GLN A 122 -5.60 -9.95 -18.32
N GLU A 123 -6.47 -8.95 -18.15
CA GLU A 123 -6.84 -8.03 -19.23
C GLU A 123 -5.63 -7.28 -19.80
N ASP A 124 -4.76 -6.74 -18.95
CA ASP A 124 -3.51 -6.09 -19.38
C ASP A 124 -2.59 -7.05 -20.14
N LYS A 125 -2.48 -8.30 -19.66
CA LYS A 125 -1.73 -9.35 -20.37
C LYS A 125 -2.30 -9.62 -21.76
N PHE A 126 -3.62 -9.71 -21.90
CA PHE A 126 -4.25 -9.93 -23.20
C PHE A 126 -4.16 -8.69 -24.11
N ALA A 127 -4.27 -7.49 -23.57
CA ALA A 127 -4.11 -6.24 -24.31
C ALA A 127 -2.70 -6.11 -24.89
N LYS A 128 -1.66 -6.39 -24.08
CA LYS A 128 -0.26 -6.42 -24.54
C LYS A 128 -0.04 -7.45 -25.65
N ARG A 129 -0.58 -8.67 -25.47
CA ARG A 129 -0.49 -9.71 -26.49
C ARG A 129 -1.21 -9.33 -27.79
N ALA A 130 -2.36 -8.66 -27.70
CA ALA A 130 -3.08 -8.17 -28.87
C ALA A 130 -2.29 -7.09 -29.62
N LEU A 131 -1.64 -6.17 -28.89
CA LEU A 131 -0.74 -5.16 -29.48
C LEU A 131 0.47 -5.80 -30.15
N GLU A 132 1.09 -6.80 -29.52
CA GLU A 132 2.20 -7.57 -30.12
C GLU A 132 1.73 -8.25 -31.42
N MET A 133 0.60 -8.96 -31.39
CA MET A 133 0.03 -9.59 -32.58
C MET A 133 -0.24 -8.58 -33.70
N LEU A 134 -0.84 -7.43 -33.38
CA LEU A 134 -1.09 -6.35 -34.33
C LEU A 134 0.21 -5.81 -34.93
N SER A 135 1.23 -5.57 -34.10
CA SER A 135 2.54 -5.10 -34.55
C SER A 135 3.27 -6.09 -35.48
N THR A 136 3.05 -7.40 -35.30
CA THR A 136 3.61 -8.44 -36.18
C THR A 136 2.82 -8.66 -37.47
N ALA A 137 1.52 -8.34 -37.45
CA ALA A 137 0.65 -8.36 -38.63
C ALA A 137 0.86 -7.12 -39.53
N ASP A 138 1.50 -6.07 -38.98
CA ASP A 138 1.76 -4.79 -39.63
C ASP A 138 2.91 -4.78 -40.65
N LYS A 139 3.12 -5.88 -41.38
CA LYS A 139 4.09 -5.92 -42.48
C LYS A 139 3.67 -5.03 -43.67
N ASP A 140 2.41 -4.59 -43.72
CA ASP A 140 1.82 -3.80 -44.81
C ASP A 140 1.66 -2.29 -44.49
N GLY A 141 2.15 -1.80 -43.34
CA GLY A 141 2.32 -0.36 -43.09
C GLY A 141 1.05 0.46 -42.81
N THR A 142 -0.11 -0.18 -42.68
CA THR A 142 -1.39 0.49 -42.32
C THR A 142 -1.45 0.90 -40.83
N THR A 143 -0.59 0.34 -39.97
CA THR A 143 -0.55 0.49 -38.50
C THR A 143 -0.31 1.91 -37.97
N THR A 144 0.52 2.63 -38.73
CA THR A 144 1.33 3.76 -38.24
C THR A 144 0.51 5.03 -37.94
N TYR A 145 -0.71 5.11 -38.46
CA TYR A 145 -1.58 6.28 -38.29
C TYR A 145 -2.31 6.33 -36.93
N LEU A 146 -2.47 5.20 -36.23
CA LEU A 146 -3.17 5.14 -34.94
C LEU A 146 -2.28 5.52 -33.75
N THR A 147 -0.97 5.29 -33.84
CA THR A 147 -0.02 5.60 -32.75
C THR A 147 0.48 7.04 -32.77
N ALA A 148 0.41 7.73 -33.92
CA ALA A 148 0.79 9.13 -34.05
C ALA A 148 -0.09 10.09 -33.21
N SER A 149 -1.36 9.75 -32.97
CA SER A 149 -2.27 10.57 -32.15
C SER A 149 -2.01 10.49 -30.63
N LEU A 150 -1.13 9.60 -30.17
CA LEU A 150 -0.77 9.43 -28.76
C LEU A 150 0.49 10.19 -28.36
N GLN A 151 1.18 10.85 -29.30
CA GLN A 151 2.36 11.63 -28.94
C GLN A 151 1.93 12.89 -28.17
N PRO A 152 2.49 13.12 -26.96
CA PRO A 152 2.28 14.38 -26.26
C PRO A 152 2.76 15.51 -27.16
N ALA A 153 2.00 16.61 -27.19
CA ALA A 153 2.39 17.76 -28.00
C ALA A 153 3.75 18.24 -27.54
N GLN A 154 4.67 18.49 -28.48
CA GLN A 154 5.93 19.15 -28.18
C GLN A 154 5.63 20.47 -27.47
N GLU A 155 5.95 20.52 -26.18
CA GLU A 155 5.97 21.76 -25.42
C GLU A 155 7.03 22.66 -26.06
N HIS A 156 6.72 23.96 -26.20
CA HIS A 156 7.62 24.96 -26.79
C HIS A 156 9.04 24.81 -26.26
N GLN A 157 9.96 24.37 -27.11
CA GLN A 157 11.30 23.91 -26.72
C GLN A 157 12.42 24.89 -27.10
N ASP A 158 12.11 26.18 -27.32
CA ASP A 158 13.05 27.10 -28.00
C ASP A 158 13.30 28.42 -27.25
N GLU A 159 13.52 28.42 -25.94
CA GLU A 159 14.18 29.56 -25.30
C GLU A 159 15.17 29.09 -24.23
N ASP A 160 16.34 29.72 -24.19
CA ASP A 160 17.34 29.51 -23.15
C ASP A 160 16.72 29.71 -21.76
N PRO A 161 17.13 28.94 -20.74
CA PRO A 161 16.54 29.05 -19.41
C PRO A 161 16.78 30.45 -18.84
N VAL A 162 15.70 31.24 -18.73
CA VAL A 162 15.75 32.56 -18.09
C VAL A 162 15.92 32.36 -16.58
N PHE A 163 17.00 32.91 -16.02
CA PHE A 163 17.27 32.81 -14.59
C PHE A 163 16.29 33.65 -13.77
N LEU A 164 15.93 33.16 -12.57
CA LEU A 164 15.04 33.89 -11.65
C LEU A 164 15.59 35.28 -11.30
N TYR A 165 16.91 35.41 -11.15
CA TYR A 165 17.55 36.68 -10.84
C TYR A 165 17.21 37.77 -11.88
N ASP A 166 17.27 37.44 -13.17
CA ASP A 166 16.98 38.36 -14.27
C ASP A 166 15.49 38.68 -14.42
N LEU A 167 14.61 37.83 -13.89
CA LEU A 167 13.16 38.09 -13.83
C LEU A 167 12.81 39.03 -12.68
N VAL A 168 13.50 38.92 -11.55
CA VAL A 168 13.28 39.75 -10.35
C VAL A 168 13.85 41.16 -10.54
N TYR A 169 15.04 41.26 -11.12
CA TYR A 169 15.69 42.55 -11.40
C TYR A 169 15.45 42.95 -12.85
N GLU A 170 14.60 43.95 -13.06
CA GLU A 170 14.24 44.39 -14.40
C GLU A 170 15.41 45.04 -15.14
N LYS A 171 15.44 44.87 -16.47
CA LYS A 171 16.38 45.57 -17.34
C LYS A 171 15.98 47.04 -17.48
N GLU A 172 16.96 47.93 -17.38
CA GLU A 172 16.74 49.37 -17.61
C GLU A 172 16.38 49.63 -19.07
N ASP A 173 15.30 50.40 -19.29
CA ASP A 173 14.85 50.82 -20.62
C ASP A 173 15.17 52.31 -20.84
N ASN A 174 16.18 52.58 -21.65
CA ASN A 174 16.66 53.94 -21.94
C ASN A 174 15.71 54.76 -22.83
N HIS A 175 14.63 54.15 -23.34
CA HIS A 175 13.72 54.77 -24.31
C HIS A 175 12.27 54.92 -23.80
N LYS A 176 11.95 54.52 -22.57
CA LYS A 176 10.59 54.65 -22.02
C LYS A 176 10.34 56.07 -21.53
N SER A 177 9.79 56.93 -22.40
CA SER A 177 9.38 58.32 -22.05
C SER A 177 8.12 58.42 -21.18
N GLY A 178 7.58 57.29 -20.71
CA GLY A 178 6.32 57.20 -19.95
C GLY A 178 5.04 57.27 -20.81
N ALA A 179 5.14 57.53 -22.11
CA ALA A 179 3.99 57.58 -23.02
C ALA A 179 3.59 56.19 -23.55
N SER A 180 2.95 55.36 -22.71
CA SER A 180 2.42 54.05 -23.13
C SER A 180 1.00 54.13 -23.70
N LYS A 181 0.72 53.36 -24.76
CA LYS A 181 -0.65 53.17 -25.29
C LYS A 181 -1.54 52.32 -24.39
N VAL A 182 -0.92 51.46 -23.59
CA VAL A 182 -1.62 50.60 -22.62
C VAL A 182 -1.92 51.38 -21.35
N SER A 183 -3.13 51.22 -20.83
CA SER A 183 -3.57 51.86 -19.58
C SER A 183 -2.95 51.23 -18.32
N ARG A 184 -2.35 50.04 -18.45
CA ARG A 184 -1.68 49.30 -17.38
C ARG A 184 -0.27 48.93 -17.81
N ASP A 185 0.69 49.00 -16.88
CA ASP A 185 2.03 48.49 -17.13
C ASP A 185 1.98 46.95 -17.16
N THR A 186 2.16 46.37 -18.34
CA THR A 186 2.05 44.92 -18.57
C THR A 186 2.98 44.46 -19.68
N LYS A 187 3.57 43.27 -19.51
CA LYS A 187 4.38 42.59 -20.52
C LYS A 187 3.63 41.45 -21.22
N ASN A 188 2.30 41.35 -21.02
CA ASN A 188 1.50 40.28 -21.62
C ASN A 188 1.35 40.48 -23.14
N PRO A 189 1.88 39.57 -23.99
CA PRO A 189 1.86 39.74 -25.44
C PRO A 189 0.44 39.82 -26.03
N THR A 190 -0.54 39.19 -25.38
CA THR A 190 -1.95 39.18 -25.83
C THR A 190 -2.72 40.48 -25.56
N MET A 191 -2.17 41.33 -24.69
CA MET A 191 -2.66 42.69 -24.41
C MET A 191 -1.91 43.74 -25.22
N LEU A 192 -0.62 43.49 -25.50
CA LEU A 192 0.23 44.39 -26.28
C LEU A 192 -0.11 44.37 -27.78
N SER A 193 -0.58 43.23 -28.31
CA SER A 193 -0.99 43.08 -29.69
C SER A 193 -2.39 42.48 -29.83
N HIS A 194 -3.11 42.91 -30.87
CA HIS A 194 -4.36 42.27 -31.28
C HIS A 194 -4.11 40.88 -31.89
N GLU A 195 -2.97 40.70 -32.54
CA GLU A 195 -2.58 39.41 -33.12
C GLU A 195 -2.16 38.44 -32.02
N ARG A 196 -2.76 37.25 -32.03
CA ARG A 196 -2.54 36.21 -31.02
C ARG A 196 -2.21 34.88 -31.69
N LYS A 197 -1.17 34.21 -31.17
CA LYS A 197 -0.77 32.85 -31.54
C LYS A 197 -1.40 31.87 -30.55
N PHE A 198 -2.22 30.94 -31.03
CA PHE A 198 -3.03 30.06 -30.18
C PHE A 198 -2.49 28.62 -30.05
N GLY A 199 -1.47 28.25 -30.82
CA GLY A 199 -0.85 26.92 -30.75
C GLY A 199 -1.86 25.77 -30.94
N LYS A 200 -1.79 24.78 -30.04
CA LYS A 200 -2.63 23.57 -30.06
C LYS A 200 -4.09 23.85 -29.71
N TYR A 201 -4.35 24.81 -28.82
CA TYR A 201 -5.70 25.12 -28.37
C TYR A 201 -6.38 26.04 -29.38
N ARG A 202 -7.55 25.63 -29.90
CA ARG A 202 -8.33 26.44 -30.85
C ARG A 202 -9.78 26.46 -30.44
N THR A 203 -10.42 27.62 -30.59
CA THR A 203 -11.87 27.73 -30.45
C THR A 203 -12.55 27.13 -31.68
N THR A 204 -13.78 26.63 -31.52
CA THR A 204 -14.58 26.08 -32.62
C THR A 204 -14.75 27.10 -33.76
N THR A 205 -14.91 28.38 -33.43
CA THR A 205 -15.02 29.47 -34.41
C THR A 205 -13.78 29.64 -35.29
N ARG A 206 -12.58 29.52 -34.72
CA ARG A 206 -11.31 29.64 -35.47
C ARG A 206 -11.03 28.41 -36.33
N ILE A 207 -11.59 27.25 -35.97
CA ILE A 207 -11.53 26.05 -36.79
C ILE A 207 -12.49 26.18 -37.97
N ALA A 208 -13.69 26.72 -37.75
CA ALA A 208 -14.72 26.85 -38.77
C ALA A 208 -14.43 27.95 -39.82
N HIS A 209 -13.77 29.04 -39.41
CA HIS A 209 -13.48 30.17 -40.30
C HIS A 209 -11.98 30.23 -40.63
N THR A 210 -11.64 29.78 -41.84
CA THR A 210 -10.32 29.94 -42.44
C THR A 210 -10.35 30.99 -43.55
N ALA A 211 -9.19 31.56 -43.88
CA ALA A 211 -9.09 32.42 -45.05
C ALA A 211 -9.42 31.59 -46.31
N PRO A 212 -10.30 32.06 -47.20
CA PRO A 212 -10.54 31.44 -48.49
C PRO A 212 -9.23 31.27 -49.28
N GLU A 213 -9.08 30.15 -49.98
CA GLU A 213 -7.89 29.85 -50.81
C GLU A 213 -7.82 30.76 -52.04
N GLU A 214 -8.98 31.04 -52.64
CA GLU A 214 -9.08 31.84 -53.85
C GLU A 214 -10.14 32.95 -53.70
N PHE A 215 -9.81 34.12 -54.26
CA PHE A 215 -10.73 35.24 -54.39
C PHE A 215 -10.87 35.60 -55.87
N SER A 216 -12.05 35.40 -56.44
CA SER A 216 -12.39 35.88 -57.78
C SER A 216 -13.20 37.18 -57.70
N LYS A 217 -12.95 38.09 -58.65
CA LYS A 217 -13.79 39.29 -58.78
C LYS A 217 -15.17 38.85 -59.30
N PRO A 218 -16.27 39.46 -58.81
CA PRO A 218 -17.60 39.16 -59.31
C PRO A 218 -17.71 39.54 -60.79
N GLU A 219 -18.43 38.72 -61.56
CA GLU A 219 -18.66 38.94 -63.00
C GLU A 219 -19.41 40.26 -63.25
N TYR A 220 -20.46 40.51 -62.45
CA TYR A 220 -21.30 41.70 -62.55
C TYR A 220 -21.16 42.56 -61.29
N ALA A 221 -20.24 43.54 -61.36
CA ALA A 221 -20.13 44.59 -60.37
C ALA A 221 -20.64 45.92 -60.95
N ARG A 222 -21.40 46.69 -60.16
CA ARG A 222 -21.80 48.05 -60.53
C ARG A 222 -20.56 48.93 -60.70
N ARG A 223 -20.36 49.49 -61.89
CA ARG A 223 -19.23 50.39 -62.19
C ARG A 223 -19.69 51.84 -62.10
N PRO A 224 -18.97 52.72 -61.37
CA PRO A 224 -19.37 54.12 -61.19
C PRO A 224 -18.98 54.99 -62.40
N LEU A 225 -19.50 54.67 -63.58
CA LEU A 225 -19.15 55.32 -64.86
C LEU A 225 -19.30 56.85 -64.81
N ILE A 226 -20.36 57.37 -64.19
CA ILE A 226 -20.60 58.82 -64.09
C ILE A 226 -19.50 59.49 -63.26
N ARG A 227 -19.13 58.89 -62.13
CA ARG A 227 -18.06 59.42 -61.27
C ARG A 227 -16.73 59.44 -62.01
N ASP A 228 -16.46 58.39 -62.79
CA ASP A 228 -15.18 58.20 -63.46
C ASP A 228 -15.04 59.05 -64.74
N THR A 229 -16.15 59.35 -65.42
CA THR A 229 -16.11 60.03 -66.74
C THR A 229 -16.56 61.49 -66.70
N PHE A 230 -17.50 61.87 -65.84
CA PHE A 230 -18.07 63.23 -65.88
C PHE A 230 -17.18 64.25 -65.15
N TYR A 231 -16.43 63.82 -64.15
CA TYR A 231 -15.61 64.70 -63.31
C TYR A 231 -14.12 64.46 -63.55
N ARG A 232 -13.41 65.49 -64.01
CA ARG A 232 -11.94 65.48 -64.11
C ARG A 232 -11.33 66.15 -62.87
N ARG A 233 -10.20 65.63 -62.39
CA ARG A 233 -9.61 66.05 -61.11
C ARG A 233 -9.24 67.54 -61.07
N THR A 234 -8.42 68.02 -61.99
CA THR A 234 -7.86 69.39 -61.94
C THR A 234 -7.40 69.89 -63.31
N ASN A 235 -8.28 69.96 -64.32
CA ASN A 235 -7.93 70.61 -65.58
C ASN A 235 -9.13 71.33 -66.21
N VAL A 236 -8.97 72.63 -66.46
CA VAL A 236 -10.01 73.50 -67.03
C VAL A 236 -9.94 73.51 -68.57
N PHE A 237 -8.74 73.38 -69.15
CA PHE A 237 -8.54 73.38 -70.60
C PHE A 237 -7.68 72.18 -71.01
N GLN A 238 -8.19 71.36 -71.93
CA GLN A 238 -7.45 70.22 -72.48
C GLN A 238 -6.64 70.67 -73.70
N PRO A 239 -5.43 70.12 -73.91
CA PRO A 239 -4.66 70.38 -75.12
C PRO A 239 -5.45 69.90 -76.35
N ILE A 240 -5.39 70.69 -77.43
CA ILE A 240 -5.92 70.30 -78.73
C ILE A 240 -4.88 69.38 -79.36
N GLU A 241 -5.12 68.07 -79.34
CA GLU A 241 -4.32 67.11 -80.09
C GLU A 241 -4.69 67.26 -81.59
N ALA A 242 -3.66 67.35 -82.45
CA ALA A 242 -3.78 67.44 -83.90
C ALA A 242 -4.00 66.08 -84.56
#